data_AF-A0A2N6QUK7-F1
#
_entry.id   AF-A0A2N6QUK7-F1
#
_cell.length_a   1.000
_cell.length_b   1.000
_cell.length_c   1.000
_cell.angle_alpha   90.00
_cell.angle_beta   90.00
_cell.angle_gamma   90.00
#
_symmetry.space_group_name_H-M   'P 1'
#
loop_
_entity.id
_entity.type
_entity.pdbx_description
1 polymer ?
#
loop_
_entity_poly.entity_id
_entity_poly.type
_entity_poly.pdbx_seq_one_letter_code
_entity_poly.pdbx_strand_id
1 'polypeptide(L)'
;MTWVILLLTIIAWVAWSFWPSSARQMKRSVGIVACQSWYEMVCKGKTILYFAEIATDTALVRPSLQQDSCVRTTYSTGVWVNRYAFIPSCRGRMVTVMAKPDEFNRQDTWKLIENEKERNEKRIRQLRDQLKELNYYLRINNVHDEGYNTVAAYAYEKEAEKAHCIRLAQLFDTMRKTDRPQLIRKVVYTAYYRLPNGECQQVRMREVGSSKQCQTVLLQAVGRTTPTGVAPLSIFFVNGKSHGAALAVGYGGLGVKELASSDASCSIIPTTLHDNRHDLPAVLGGDGSPVFSTRGYFIGITKGNEVITRSQLRDLLRKEKQP
;
A
#
# COMPACT_ATOMS: atom_id res chain seq x y z
N MET A 1 -33.34 -17.15 -39.54
CA MET A 1 -32.02 -17.75 -39.22
C MET A 1 -31.10 -16.83 -38.42
N THR A 2 -30.92 -15.56 -38.80
CA THR A 2 -30.04 -14.60 -38.10
C THR A 2 -30.38 -14.42 -36.61
N TRP A 3 -31.67 -14.32 -36.25
CA TRP A 3 -32.11 -14.20 -34.85
C TRP A 3 -31.80 -15.42 -33.99
N VAL A 4 -31.86 -16.63 -34.57
CA VAL A 4 -31.55 -17.89 -33.86
C VAL A 4 -30.04 -17.98 -33.61
N ILE A 5 -29.22 -17.62 -34.60
CA ILE A 5 -27.77 -17.58 -34.47
C ILE A 5 -27.37 -16.55 -33.39
N LEU A 6 -27.97 -15.35 -33.44
CA LEU A 6 -27.70 -14.30 -32.46
C LEU A 6 -28.10 -14.75 -31.03
N LEU A 7 -29.25 -15.40 -30.87
CA LEU A 7 -29.69 -15.93 -29.59
C LEU A 7 -28.76 -17.04 -29.07
N LEU A 8 -28.32 -17.97 -29.93
CA LEU A 8 -27.34 -19.01 -29.55
C LEU A 8 -25.99 -18.41 -29.16
N THR A 9 -25.51 -17.37 -29.87
CA THR A 9 -24.26 -16.69 -29.50
C THR A 9 -24.35 -15.98 -28.15
N ILE A 10 -25.50 -15.36 -27.84
CA ILE A 10 -25.74 -14.75 -26.53
C ILE A 10 -25.77 -15.81 -25.43
N ILE A 11 -26.46 -16.94 -25.64
CA ILE A 11 -26.51 -18.02 -24.66
C ILE A 11 -25.12 -18.58 -24.40
N ALA A 12 -24.34 -18.87 -25.45
CA ALA A 12 -22.97 -19.33 -25.32
C ALA A 12 -22.09 -18.31 -24.59
N TRP A 13 -22.23 -17.02 -24.88
CA TRP A 13 -21.52 -15.93 -24.22
C TRP A 13 -21.85 -15.82 -22.73
N VAL A 14 -23.14 -15.92 -22.39
CA VAL A 14 -23.61 -15.90 -21.00
C VAL A 14 -23.11 -17.14 -20.27
N ALA A 15 -23.24 -18.33 -20.85
CA ALA A 15 -22.76 -19.58 -20.26
C ALA A 15 -21.25 -19.54 -20.00
N TRP A 16 -20.44 -19.01 -20.93
CA TRP A 16 -19.01 -18.82 -20.71
C TRP A 16 -18.76 -17.78 -19.61
N SER A 17 -19.48 -16.66 -19.58
CA SER A 17 -19.29 -15.64 -18.54
C SER A 17 -19.51 -16.23 -17.13
N PHE A 18 -20.46 -17.15 -16.96
CA PHE A 18 -20.71 -17.84 -15.69
C PHE A 18 -19.75 -19.00 -15.39
N TRP A 19 -18.74 -19.26 -16.22
CA TRP A 19 -17.82 -20.38 -16.01
C TRP A 19 -16.96 -20.15 -14.76
N PRO A 20 -16.78 -21.16 -13.90
CA PRO A 20 -15.95 -21.05 -12.71
C PRO A 20 -14.48 -20.77 -13.06
N SER A 21 -13.80 -20.00 -12.21
CA SER A 21 -12.37 -19.76 -12.35
C SER A 21 -11.57 -21.01 -12.01
N SER A 22 -10.66 -21.40 -12.89
CA SER A 22 -9.66 -22.44 -12.61
C SER A 22 -8.62 -21.97 -11.59
N ALA A 23 -7.93 -22.90 -10.92
CA ALA A 23 -6.83 -22.58 -9.99
C ALA A 23 -5.75 -21.70 -10.63
N ARG A 24 -5.46 -21.88 -11.92
CA ARG A 24 -4.49 -21.06 -12.66
C ARG A 24 -5.01 -19.63 -12.88
N GLN A 25 -6.30 -19.47 -13.22
CA GLN A 25 -6.93 -18.15 -13.36
C GLN A 25 -7.01 -17.43 -12.02
N MET A 26 -7.35 -18.13 -10.94
CA MET A 26 -7.35 -17.60 -9.58
C MET A 26 -6.00 -16.96 -9.23
N LYS A 27 -4.88 -17.68 -9.43
CA LYS A 27 -3.53 -17.13 -9.18
C LYS A 27 -3.16 -15.96 -10.09
N ARG A 28 -3.64 -15.95 -11.35
CA ARG A 28 -3.39 -14.86 -12.31
C ARG A 28 -4.31 -13.65 -12.13
N SER A 29 -5.32 -13.77 -11.28
CA SER A 29 -6.25 -12.68 -10.97
C SER A 29 -5.72 -11.73 -9.91
N VAL A 30 -4.67 -12.13 -9.19
CA VAL A 30 -4.07 -11.35 -8.12
C VAL A 30 -2.74 -10.73 -8.52
N GLY A 31 -2.37 -9.68 -7.82
CA GLY A 31 -1.03 -9.10 -7.81
C GLY A 31 -0.75 -8.40 -6.49
N ILE A 32 0.51 -8.08 -6.25
CA ILE A 32 0.94 -7.31 -5.07
C ILE A 32 0.87 -5.83 -5.44
N VAL A 33 0.16 -5.04 -4.65
CA VAL A 33 0.14 -3.57 -4.81
C VAL A 33 1.08 -2.97 -3.79
N ALA A 34 2.14 -2.34 -4.27
CA ALA A 34 2.98 -1.46 -3.46
C ALA A 34 2.43 -0.04 -3.51
N CYS A 35 2.15 0.51 -2.34
CA CYS A 35 1.82 1.92 -2.15
C CYS A 35 3.02 2.60 -1.51
N GLN A 36 3.70 3.42 -2.30
CA GLN A 36 4.75 4.30 -1.82
C GLN A 36 4.12 5.65 -1.50
N SER A 37 4.23 6.08 -0.24
CA SER A 37 3.71 7.38 0.16
C SER A 37 4.71 8.16 1.00
N TRP A 38 4.66 9.48 0.83
CA TRP A 38 5.43 10.45 1.58
C TRP A 38 4.65 11.76 1.62
N TYR A 39 5.08 12.65 2.49
CA TYR A 39 4.57 14.00 2.59
C TYR A 39 5.65 14.99 2.16
N GLU A 40 5.21 16.03 1.47
CA GLU A 40 6.02 17.15 1.02
C GLU A 40 5.52 18.40 1.72
N MET A 41 6.43 19.07 2.41
CA MET A 41 6.19 20.42 2.90
C MET A 41 6.67 21.41 1.84
N VAL A 42 5.74 22.21 1.33
CA VAL A 42 5.98 23.19 0.28
C VAL A 42 5.84 24.58 0.85
N CYS A 43 6.88 25.40 0.70
CA CYS A 43 6.88 26.80 1.10
C CYS A 43 7.34 27.65 -0.09
N LYS A 44 6.61 28.73 -0.40
CA LYS A 44 6.90 29.59 -1.56
C LYS A 44 7.05 28.80 -2.88
N GLY A 45 6.28 27.72 -3.05
CA GLY A 45 6.31 26.87 -4.24
C GLY A 45 7.51 25.91 -4.35
N LYS A 46 8.40 25.87 -3.35
CA LYS A 46 9.53 24.93 -3.31
C LYS A 46 9.31 23.88 -2.20
N THR A 47 9.59 22.62 -2.50
CA THR A 47 9.61 21.56 -1.48
C THR A 47 10.85 21.72 -0.62
N ILE A 48 10.65 21.83 0.68
CA ILE A 48 11.71 22.09 1.67
C ILE A 48 11.94 20.90 2.59
N LEU A 49 10.91 20.10 2.85
CA LEU A 49 11.01 18.96 3.76
C LEU A 49 10.16 17.79 3.26
N TYR A 50 10.71 16.58 3.38
CA TYR A 50 10.03 15.32 3.17
C TYR A 50 9.87 14.59 4.50
N PHE A 51 8.78 13.86 4.67
CA PHE A 51 8.59 12.98 5.83
C PHE A 51 7.63 11.83 5.52
N ALA A 52 7.70 10.76 6.31
CA ALA A 52 6.99 9.51 6.05
C ALA A 52 5.52 9.56 6.49
N GLU A 53 5.28 10.08 7.69
CA GLU A 53 3.98 10.06 8.37
C GLU A 53 3.93 11.15 9.46
N ILE A 54 2.72 11.46 9.90
CA ILE A 54 2.48 12.27 11.10
C ILE A 54 1.98 11.31 12.18
N ALA A 55 2.73 11.19 13.26
CA ALA A 55 2.34 10.39 14.41
C ALA A 55 1.15 11.01 15.16
N THR A 56 0.49 10.22 16.01
CA THR A 56 -0.70 10.65 16.77
C THR A 56 -0.42 11.82 17.71
N ASP A 57 0.81 11.96 18.18
CA ASP A 57 1.32 13.05 19.01
C ASP A 57 1.77 14.27 18.18
N THR A 58 1.37 14.34 16.90
CA THR A 58 1.73 15.38 15.93
C THR A 58 3.20 15.37 15.47
N ALA A 59 3.95 14.30 15.78
CA ALA A 59 5.35 14.21 15.39
C ALA A 59 5.53 13.91 13.89
N LEU A 60 6.56 14.48 13.27
CA LEU A 60 6.97 14.10 11.93
C LEU A 60 7.87 12.85 12.00
N VAL A 61 7.43 11.78 11.34
CA VAL A 61 8.17 10.52 11.29
C VAL A 61 9.20 10.57 10.16
N ARG A 62 10.48 10.41 10.52
CA ARG A 62 11.64 10.44 9.60
C ARG A 62 11.68 11.70 8.72
N PRO A 63 11.81 12.92 9.28
CA PRO A 63 11.98 14.13 8.48
C PRO A 63 13.35 14.11 7.76
N SER A 64 13.35 14.39 6.46
CA SER A 64 14.58 14.47 5.65
C SER A 64 14.47 15.56 4.57
N LEU A 65 15.63 16.03 4.14
CA LEU A 65 15.80 16.91 2.99
C LEU A 65 15.73 16.14 1.66
N GLN A 66 15.92 14.82 1.72
CA GLN A 66 15.90 13.92 0.57
C GLN A 66 14.66 13.04 0.62
N GLN A 67 13.97 12.92 -0.52
CA GLN A 67 12.74 12.15 -0.63
C GLN A 67 12.94 10.67 -0.28
N ASP A 68 14.02 10.05 -0.78
CA ASP A 68 14.25 8.61 -0.71
C ASP A 68 14.34 8.10 0.74
N SER A 69 14.84 8.92 1.67
CA SER A 69 14.94 8.56 3.09
C SER A 69 13.58 8.52 3.81
N CYS A 70 12.53 9.10 3.21
CA CYS A 70 11.22 9.28 3.83
C CYS A 70 10.14 8.36 3.26
N VAL A 71 10.39 7.71 2.13
CA VAL A 71 9.37 6.90 1.46
C VAL A 71 8.93 5.77 2.38
N ARG A 72 7.63 5.66 2.59
CA ARG A 72 7.00 4.52 3.25
C ARG A 72 6.35 3.65 2.19
N THR A 73 6.76 2.40 2.13
CA THR A 73 6.15 1.39 1.25
C THR A 73 5.22 0.51 2.09
N THR A 74 3.96 0.43 1.69
CA THR A 74 3.02 -0.56 2.23
C THR A 74 2.57 -1.49 1.11
N TYR A 75 2.52 -2.78 1.40
CA TYR A 75 2.06 -3.78 0.45
C TYR A 75 0.66 -4.24 0.82
N SER A 76 -0.11 -4.61 -0.19
CA SER A 76 -1.39 -5.30 -0.03
C SER A 76 -1.67 -6.18 -1.23
N THR A 77 -2.61 -7.11 -1.10
CA THR A 77 -3.06 -7.90 -2.24
C THR A 77 -4.07 -7.08 -3.04
N GLY A 78 -3.91 -7.06 -4.36
CA GLY A 78 -4.90 -6.48 -5.27
C GLY A 78 -5.42 -7.52 -6.25
N VAL A 79 -6.61 -7.25 -6.78
CA VAL A 79 -7.35 -8.15 -7.68
C VAL A 79 -7.68 -7.42 -8.96
N TRP A 80 -7.31 -7.99 -10.09
CA TRP A 80 -7.68 -7.49 -11.41
C TRP A 80 -9.17 -7.71 -11.63
N VAL A 81 -9.89 -6.66 -12.00
CA VAL A 81 -11.35 -6.73 -12.16
C VAL A 81 -11.81 -6.13 -13.48
N ASN A 82 -12.86 -6.72 -14.05
CA ASN A 82 -13.60 -6.15 -15.17
C ASN A 82 -14.53 -5.04 -14.69
N ARG A 83 -14.71 -4.00 -15.52
CA ARG A 83 -15.68 -2.94 -15.23
C ARG A 83 -17.12 -3.44 -15.29
N TYR A 84 -17.42 -4.25 -16.31
CA TYR A 84 -18.72 -4.86 -16.53
C TYR A 84 -18.64 -6.37 -16.29
N ALA A 85 -19.72 -6.95 -15.76
CA ALA A 85 -19.77 -8.37 -15.41
C ALA A 85 -19.59 -9.29 -16.64
N PHE A 86 -20.21 -8.94 -17.77
CA PHE A 86 -20.26 -9.78 -18.96
C PHE A 86 -19.29 -9.37 -20.07
N ILE A 87 -18.46 -8.35 -19.85
CA ILE A 87 -17.56 -7.83 -20.89
C ILE A 87 -16.14 -7.81 -20.33
N PRO A 88 -15.15 -8.41 -21.03
CA PRO A 88 -13.74 -8.36 -20.65
C PRO A 88 -13.24 -6.91 -20.81
N SER A 89 -13.43 -6.14 -19.74
CA SER A 89 -13.34 -4.68 -19.73
C SER A 89 -12.43 -4.18 -18.61
N CYS A 90 -11.44 -4.99 -18.23
CA CYS A 90 -10.49 -4.65 -17.18
C CYS A 90 -9.77 -3.33 -17.47
N ARG A 91 -9.12 -3.18 -18.63
CA ARG A 91 -8.30 -2.00 -18.98
C ARG A 91 -7.28 -1.66 -17.89
N GLY A 92 -6.67 -2.71 -17.33
CA GLY A 92 -5.73 -2.62 -16.23
C GLY A 92 -6.34 -2.11 -14.91
N ARG A 93 -7.60 -2.42 -14.63
CA ARG A 93 -8.25 -2.11 -13.34
C ARG A 93 -7.93 -3.15 -12.28
N MET A 94 -7.59 -2.65 -11.10
CA MET A 94 -7.27 -3.47 -9.94
C MET A 94 -7.96 -2.89 -8.71
N VAL A 95 -8.56 -3.73 -7.88
CA VAL A 95 -9.10 -3.34 -6.58
C VAL A 95 -8.17 -3.84 -5.50
N THR A 96 -7.89 -2.99 -4.52
CA THR A 96 -7.08 -3.34 -3.36
C THR A 96 -7.72 -2.79 -2.08
N VAL A 97 -7.37 -3.38 -0.94
CA VAL A 97 -7.75 -2.87 0.38
C VAL A 97 -6.55 -2.11 0.95
N MET A 98 -6.73 -0.81 1.14
CA MET A 98 -5.73 0.07 1.73
C MET A 98 -6.44 1.19 2.50
N ALA A 99 -6.16 1.29 3.80
CA ALA A 99 -6.62 2.39 4.61
C ALA A 99 -5.97 3.69 4.12
N LYS A 100 -6.81 4.71 3.91
CA LYS A 100 -6.33 6.07 3.70
C LYS A 100 -6.14 6.72 5.06
N PRO A 101 -5.01 7.39 5.31
CA PRO A 101 -4.90 8.25 6.48
C PRO A 101 -5.97 9.33 6.39
N ASP A 102 -6.52 9.74 7.53
CA ASP A 102 -7.46 10.85 7.56
C ASP A 102 -6.82 12.11 6.99
N GLU A 103 -7.61 12.86 6.23
CA GLU A 103 -7.17 14.12 5.64
C GLU A 103 -6.91 15.10 6.79
N PHE A 104 -5.63 15.31 7.10
CA PHE A 104 -5.23 16.25 8.14
C PHE A 104 -5.72 17.66 7.77
N ASN A 105 -6.33 18.34 8.74
CA ASN A 105 -6.82 19.69 8.52
C ASN A 105 -5.65 20.64 8.28
N ARG A 106 -5.67 21.34 7.13
CA ARG A 106 -4.60 22.23 6.65
C ARG A 106 -4.23 23.32 7.67
N GLN A 107 -5.13 23.66 8.59
CA GLN A 107 -4.97 24.75 9.56
C GLN A 107 -3.87 24.51 10.63
N ASP A 108 -3.43 23.27 10.88
CA ASP A 108 -2.44 22.98 11.93
C ASP A 108 -1.00 22.77 11.41
N THR A 109 -0.74 23.01 10.12
CA THR A 109 0.59 22.77 9.50
C THR A 109 1.72 23.56 10.17
N TRP A 110 1.47 24.80 10.60
CA TRP A 110 2.49 25.61 11.28
C TRP A 110 2.79 25.08 12.69
N LYS A 111 1.77 24.60 13.42
CA LYS A 111 1.96 24.00 14.74
C LYS A 111 2.79 22.73 14.66
N LEU A 112 2.64 21.94 13.60
CA LEU A 112 3.50 20.77 13.35
C LEU A 112 4.97 21.16 13.23
N ILE A 113 5.26 22.24 12.49
CA ILE A 113 6.63 22.75 12.31
C ILE A 113 7.21 23.22 13.66
N GLU A 114 6.41 23.95 14.44
CA GLU A 114 6.83 24.47 15.74
C GLU A 114 7.13 23.34 16.75
N ASN A 115 6.23 22.34 16.82
CA ASN A 115 6.42 21.17 17.66
C ASN A 115 7.67 20.37 17.25
N GLU A 116 7.89 20.18 15.95
CA GLU A 116 9.10 19.50 15.46
C GLU A 116 10.37 20.31 15.66
N LYS A 117 10.31 21.64 15.58
CA LYS A 117 11.45 22.50 15.89
C LYS A 117 11.88 22.28 17.33
N GLU A 118 10.95 22.34 18.28
CA GLU A 118 11.23 22.13 19.70
C GLU A 118 11.78 20.72 19.98
N ARG A 119 11.21 19.69 19.33
CA ARG A 119 11.68 18.30 19.42
C ARG A 119 13.09 18.14 18.87
N ASN A 120 13.38 18.72 17.71
CA ASN A 120 14.68 18.64 17.07
C ASN A 120 15.74 19.37 17.91
N GLU A 121 15.41 20.52 18.51
CA GLU A 121 16.30 21.20 19.46
C GLU A 121 16.62 20.35 20.69
N LYS A 122 15.60 19.68 21.28
CA LYS A 122 15.82 18.71 22.37
C LYS A 122 16.72 17.57 21.92
N ARG A 123 16.51 17.01 20.72
CA ARG A 123 17.34 15.94 20.15
C ARG A 123 18.79 16.40 19.93
N ILE A 124 19.02 17.61 19.44
CA ILE A 124 20.36 18.19 19.29
C ILE A 124 21.06 18.30 20.65
N ARG A 125 20.37 18.74 21.70
CA ARG A 125 20.93 18.82 23.07
C ARG A 125 21.33 17.44 23.57
N GLN A 126 20.43 16.46 23.49
CA GLN A 126 20.70 15.07 23.90
C GLN A 126 21.88 14.46 23.14
N LEU A 127 21.95 14.64 21.82
CA LEU A 127 23.07 14.14 21.01
C LEU A 127 24.40 14.81 21.37
N ARG A 128 24.40 16.10 21.76
CA ARG A 128 25.61 16.77 22.24
C ARG A 128 26.10 16.16 23.55
N ASP A 129 25.20 15.89 24.48
CA ASP A 129 25.55 15.28 25.77
C ASP A 129 26.07 13.85 25.58
N GLN A 130 25.39 13.04 24.77
CA GLN A 130 25.83 11.68 24.43
C GLN A 130 27.19 11.66 23.74
N LEU A 131 27.42 12.55 22.76
CA LEU A 131 28.72 12.65 22.09
C LEU A 131 29.84 13.10 23.04
N LYS A 132 29.53 13.94 24.04
CA LYS A 132 30.51 14.34 25.05
C LYS A 132 30.97 13.13 25.87
N GLU A 133 30.06 12.26 26.27
CA GLU A 133 30.36 11.02 26.99
C GLU A 133 31.13 10.02 26.13
N LEU A 134 30.71 9.81 24.88
CA LEU A 134 31.39 8.92 23.93
C LEU A 134 32.82 9.41 23.63
N ASN A 135 32.99 10.69 23.35
CA ASN A 135 34.31 11.27 23.08
C ASN A 135 35.22 11.24 24.32
N TYR A 136 34.65 11.35 25.52
CA TYR A 136 35.40 11.15 26.77
C TYR A 136 35.91 9.71 26.89
N TYR A 137 35.04 8.72 26.62
CA TYR A 137 35.42 7.31 26.61
C TYR A 137 36.52 7.00 25.58
N LEU A 138 36.37 7.49 24.35
CA LEU A 138 37.35 7.27 23.27
C LEU A 138 38.70 7.94 23.54
N ARG A 139 38.73 9.03 24.32
CA ARG A 139 39.95 9.74 24.68
C ARG A 139 40.75 9.06 25.79
N ILE A 140 40.07 8.42 26.75
CA ILE A 140 40.72 7.83 27.93
C ILE A 140 41.20 6.40 27.67
N ASN A 141 40.47 5.64 26.87
CA ASN A 141 40.83 4.27 26.57
C ASN A 141 41.86 4.23 25.43
N ASN A 142 43.08 3.80 25.76
CA ASN A 142 44.19 3.67 24.81
C ASN A 142 44.29 2.25 24.20
N VAL A 143 43.45 1.33 24.66
CA VAL A 143 43.39 -0.06 24.19
C VAL A 143 42.41 -0.12 23.02
N HIS A 144 42.93 -0.48 21.84
CA HIS A 144 42.19 -0.57 20.59
C HIS A 144 41.76 -2.01 20.34
N ASP A 145 40.70 -2.44 21.03
CA ASP A 145 40.07 -3.74 20.83
C ASP A 145 38.79 -3.65 19.98
N GLU A 146 38.08 -4.77 19.80
CA GLU A 146 36.80 -4.81 19.07
C GLU A 146 35.72 -3.94 19.73
N GLY A 147 35.76 -3.80 21.06
CA GLY A 147 34.87 -2.94 21.82
C GLY A 147 35.10 -1.46 21.50
N TYR A 148 36.37 -1.04 21.44
CA TYR A 148 36.75 0.32 21.04
C TYR A 148 36.24 0.65 19.64
N ASN A 149 36.45 -0.24 18.67
CA ASN A 149 35.98 -0.04 17.29
C ASN A 149 34.45 0.09 17.21
N THR A 150 33.72 -0.69 18.02
CA THR A 150 32.26 -0.60 18.11
C THR A 150 31.82 0.76 18.66
N VAL A 151 32.47 1.25 19.72
CA VAL A 151 32.14 2.55 20.32
C VAL A 151 32.51 3.71 19.37
N ALA A 152 33.65 3.61 18.67
CA ALA A 152 34.07 4.61 17.69
C ALA A 152 33.10 4.70 16.50
N ALA A 153 32.66 3.55 15.98
CA ALA A 153 31.65 3.48 14.92
C ALA A 153 30.31 4.10 15.38
N TYR A 154 29.88 3.80 16.61
CA TYR A 154 28.67 4.38 17.19
C TYR A 154 28.79 5.90 17.40
N ALA A 155 29.95 6.40 17.83
CA ALA A 155 30.19 7.84 17.94
C ALA A 155 30.11 8.53 16.58
N TYR A 156 30.69 7.94 15.53
CA TYR A 156 30.58 8.45 14.16
C TYR A 156 29.13 8.52 13.67
N GLU A 157 28.34 7.48 13.93
CA GLU A 157 26.91 7.47 13.62
C GLU A 157 26.16 8.60 14.34
N LYS A 158 26.46 8.82 15.62
CA LYS A 158 25.84 9.91 16.42
C LYS A 158 26.27 11.30 15.96
N GLU A 159 27.51 11.47 15.48
CA GLU A 159 27.94 12.73 14.86
C GLU A 159 27.18 13.01 13.56
N ALA A 160 27.00 11.99 12.71
CA ALA A 160 26.21 12.11 11.49
C ALA A 160 24.74 12.46 11.79
N GLU A 161 24.14 11.81 12.80
CA GLU A 161 22.78 12.09 13.27
C GLU A 161 22.65 13.55 13.76
N LYS A 162 23.61 14.02 14.58
CA LYS A 162 23.65 15.41 15.05
C LYS A 162 23.78 16.39 13.90
N ALA A 163 24.66 16.13 12.94
CA ALA A 163 24.82 16.99 11.77
C ALA A 163 23.52 17.06 10.94
N HIS A 164 22.80 15.94 10.81
CA HIS A 164 21.47 15.92 10.19
C HIS A 164 20.45 16.78 10.94
N CYS A 165 20.35 16.63 12.26
CA CYS A 165 19.47 17.45 13.08
C CYS A 165 19.80 18.95 13.00
N ILE A 166 21.08 19.33 12.96
CA ILE A 166 21.49 20.74 12.79
C ILE A 166 21.04 21.28 11.43
N ARG A 167 21.20 20.52 10.34
CA ARG A 167 20.70 20.92 9.01
C ARG A 167 19.19 21.11 9.00
N LEU A 168 18.45 20.22 9.67
CA LEU A 168 16.99 20.37 9.83
C LEU A 168 16.62 21.63 10.63
N ALA A 169 17.35 21.95 11.70
CA ALA A 169 17.11 23.17 12.47
C ALA A 169 17.33 24.43 11.63
N GLN A 170 18.44 24.47 10.88
CA GLN A 170 18.73 25.57 9.94
C GLN A 170 17.62 25.73 8.91
N LEU A 171 17.08 24.63 8.38
CA LEU A 171 15.92 24.67 7.48
C LEU A 171 14.71 25.30 8.16
N PHE A 172 14.36 24.87 9.37
CA PHE A 172 13.21 25.42 10.11
C PHE A 172 13.37 26.92 10.41
N ASP A 173 14.58 27.39 10.68
CA ASP A 173 14.85 28.81 10.91
C ASP A 173 14.62 29.69 9.66
N THR A 174 14.72 29.12 8.45
CA THR A 174 14.37 29.84 7.22
C THR A 174 12.85 30.00 7.02
N MET A 175 12.04 29.19 7.70
CA MET A 175 10.59 29.18 7.53
C MET A 175 9.91 30.26 8.38
N ARG A 176 8.96 30.99 7.79
CA ARG A 176 8.14 31.97 8.50
C ARG A 176 6.66 31.60 8.42
N LYS A 177 5.91 31.91 9.48
CA LYS A 177 4.45 31.70 9.53
C LYS A 177 3.72 32.39 8.38
N THR A 178 4.21 33.57 7.98
CA THR A 178 3.69 34.36 6.86
C THR A 178 3.77 33.64 5.52
N ASP A 179 4.72 32.71 5.37
CA ASP A 179 4.95 32.00 4.11
C ASP A 179 3.92 30.89 3.86
N ARG A 180 3.01 30.63 4.82
CA ARG A 180 1.90 29.67 4.73
C ARG A 180 2.33 28.31 4.16
N PRO A 181 3.21 27.57 4.86
CA PRO A 181 3.67 26.27 4.39
C PRO A 181 2.48 25.34 4.15
N GLN A 182 2.53 24.65 3.01
CA GLN A 182 1.50 23.72 2.59
C GLN A 182 2.01 22.29 2.77
N LEU A 183 1.14 21.44 3.29
CA LEU A 183 1.38 20.02 3.39
C LEU A 183 0.71 19.30 2.22
N ILE A 184 1.50 18.58 1.43
CA ILE A 184 1.02 17.79 0.29
C ILE A 184 1.39 16.34 0.51
N ARG A 185 0.40 15.45 0.56
CA ARG A 185 0.65 14.01 0.53
C ARG A 185 0.83 13.54 -0.91
N LYS A 186 1.91 12.83 -1.19
CA LYS A 186 2.16 12.16 -2.47
C LYS A 186 2.04 10.66 -2.31
N VAL A 187 1.48 10.02 -3.34
CA VAL A 187 1.27 8.58 -3.38
C VAL A 187 1.58 8.06 -4.76
N VAL A 188 2.33 6.97 -4.84
CA VAL A 188 2.62 6.23 -6.06
C VAL A 188 2.21 4.78 -5.83
N TYR A 189 1.38 4.27 -6.74
CA TYR A 189 0.95 2.88 -6.73
C TYR A 189 1.68 2.11 -7.84
N THR A 190 2.23 0.95 -7.48
CA THR A 190 2.84 0.00 -8.41
C THR A 190 2.26 -1.37 -8.16
N ALA A 191 1.75 -2.01 -9.21
CA ALA A 191 1.26 -3.39 -9.14
C ALA A 191 2.33 -4.34 -9.68
N TYR A 192 2.71 -5.32 -8.87
CA TYR A 192 3.59 -6.43 -9.23
C TYR A 192 2.74 -7.67 -9.49
N TYR A 193 2.98 -8.33 -10.62
CA TYR A 193 2.26 -9.54 -11.01
C TYR A 193 3.24 -10.52 -11.65
N ARG A 194 2.94 -11.81 -11.53
CA ARG A 194 3.80 -12.86 -12.08
C ARG A 194 3.23 -13.41 -13.36
N LEU A 195 4.08 -13.51 -14.37
CA LEU A 195 3.78 -14.15 -15.63
C LEU A 195 3.74 -15.68 -15.48
N PRO A 196 3.19 -16.40 -16.48
CA PRO A 196 3.14 -17.87 -16.48
C PRO A 196 4.51 -18.55 -16.35
N ASN A 197 5.57 -17.90 -16.85
CA ASN A 197 6.95 -18.35 -16.79
C ASN A 197 7.62 -18.07 -15.42
N GLY A 198 6.91 -17.43 -14.48
CA GLY A 198 7.41 -17.09 -13.15
C GLY A 198 8.05 -15.70 -13.03
N GLU A 199 8.27 -15.01 -14.15
CA GLU A 199 8.86 -13.66 -14.17
C GLU A 199 7.94 -12.65 -13.48
N CYS A 200 8.54 -11.81 -12.63
CA CYS A 200 7.85 -10.70 -12.00
C CYS A 200 7.85 -9.49 -12.94
N GLN A 201 6.66 -8.98 -13.22
CA GLN A 201 6.45 -7.77 -14.00
C GLN A 201 5.79 -6.71 -13.13
N GLN A 202 6.04 -5.44 -13.44
CA GLN A 202 5.48 -4.31 -12.71
C GLN A 202 4.76 -3.34 -13.63
N VAL A 203 3.70 -2.72 -13.13
CA VAL A 203 2.96 -1.67 -13.85
C VAL A 203 2.61 -0.54 -12.89
N ARG A 204 2.85 0.71 -13.33
CA ARG A 204 2.45 1.89 -12.57
C ARG A 204 0.94 2.07 -12.64
N MET A 205 0.35 2.39 -11.50
CA MET A 205 -1.08 2.51 -11.32
C MET A 205 -1.45 3.92 -10.84
N ARG A 206 -2.62 4.39 -11.24
CA ARG A 206 -3.27 5.62 -10.77
C ARG A 206 -4.53 5.26 -10.00
N GLU A 207 -4.80 5.98 -8.92
CA GLU A 207 -6.09 5.89 -8.24
C GLU A 207 -7.20 6.54 -9.09
N VAL A 208 -8.30 5.80 -9.29
CA VAL A 208 -9.50 6.27 -10.01
C VAL A 208 -10.76 6.29 -9.14
N GLY A 209 -10.71 5.67 -7.97
CA GLY A 209 -11.79 5.68 -7.00
C GLY A 209 -11.37 5.13 -5.65
N SER A 210 -12.10 5.49 -4.60
CA SER A 210 -11.89 4.95 -3.26
C SER A 210 -13.18 4.94 -2.46
N SER A 211 -13.27 4.03 -1.49
CA SER A 211 -14.37 3.93 -0.53
C SER A 211 -13.79 3.93 0.88
N LYS A 212 -14.10 4.98 1.66
CA LYS A 212 -13.67 5.07 3.07
C LYS A 212 -14.29 3.98 3.94
N GLN A 213 -15.58 3.68 3.73
CA GLN A 213 -16.32 2.66 4.48
C GLN A 213 -15.67 1.28 4.37
N CYS A 214 -15.35 0.85 3.15
CA CYS A 214 -14.72 -0.44 2.91
C CYS A 214 -13.19 -0.39 2.95
N GLN A 215 -12.57 0.79 3.09
CA GLN A 215 -11.13 1.00 2.93
C GLN A 215 -10.58 0.39 1.63
N THR A 216 -11.36 0.50 0.56
CA THR A 216 -10.99 -0.04 -0.76
C THR A 216 -10.57 1.08 -1.68
N VAL A 217 -9.58 0.78 -2.52
CA VAL A 217 -9.05 1.68 -3.53
C VAL A 217 -9.16 0.98 -4.88
N LEU A 218 -9.73 1.69 -5.85
CA LEU A 218 -9.76 1.28 -7.24
C LEU A 218 -8.59 1.95 -7.97
N LEU A 219 -7.72 1.10 -8.50
CA LEU A 219 -6.53 1.48 -9.23
C LEU A 219 -6.71 1.16 -10.71
N GLN A 220 -6.08 1.95 -11.58
CA GLN A 220 -6.02 1.73 -13.01
C GLN A 220 -4.59 1.89 -13.52
N ALA A 221 -4.13 0.99 -14.37
CA ALA A 221 -2.84 1.10 -15.05
C ALA A 221 -2.76 2.42 -15.84
N VAL A 222 -1.61 3.10 -15.77
CA VAL A 222 -1.41 4.40 -16.45
C VAL A 222 -1.67 4.29 -17.96
N GLY A 223 -1.24 3.20 -18.59
CA GLY A 223 -1.47 2.92 -20.01
C GLY A 223 -2.90 2.48 -20.35
N ARG A 224 -3.77 2.26 -19.35
CA ARG A 224 -5.15 1.74 -19.51
C ARG A 224 -5.25 0.42 -20.29
N THR A 225 -4.14 -0.31 -20.36
CA THR A 225 -4.04 -1.64 -20.97
C THR A 225 -4.04 -2.70 -19.88
N THR A 226 -4.76 -3.79 -20.12
CA THR A 226 -4.69 -4.96 -19.23
C THR A 226 -3.33 -5.63 -19.46
N PRO A 227 -2.51 -5.83 -18.42
CA PRO A 227 -1.21 -6.48 -18.59
C PRO A 227 -1.34 -7.92 -19.12
N THR A 228 -0.37 -8.36 -19.92
CA THR A 228 -0.40 -9.70 -20.53
C THR A 228 -0.31 -10.78 -19.46
N GLY A 229 -1.09 -11.86 -19.60
CA GLY A 229 -1.02 -13.02 -18.71
C GLY A 229 -1.83 -12.91 -17.42
N VAL A 230 -2.44 -11.75 -17.13
CA VAL A 230 -3.39 -11.61 -16.01
C VAL A 230 -4.77 -12.16 -16.38
N ALA A 231 -5.52 -12.62 -15.39
CA ALA A 231 -6.88 -13.15 -15.55
C ALA A 231 -7.86 -12.31 -14.72
N PRO A 232 -8.43 -11.22 -15.28
CA PRO A 232 -9.33 -10.36 -14.53
C PRO A 232 -10.62 -11.07 -14.13
N LEU A 233 -11.08 -10.82 -12.91
CA LEU A 233 -12.33 -11.35 -12.40
C LEU A 233 -13.52 -10.50 -12.85
N SER A 234 -14.60 -11.17 -13.22
CA SER A 234 -15.90 -10.54 -13.44
C SER A 234 -16.71 -10.54 -12.15
N ILE A 235 -17.16 -9.37 -11.75
CA ILE A 235 -18.02 -9.20 -10.57
C ILE A 235 -19.48 -9.38 -10.99
N PHE A 236 -19.97 -10.62 -10.90
CA PHE A 236 -21.35 -10.97 -11.21
C PHE A 236 -22.33 -10.57 -10.10
N PHE A 237 -23.60 -10.36 -10.48
CA PHE A 237 -24.66 -9.95 -9.56
C PHE A 237 -25.22 -11.08 -8.68
N VAL A 238 -24.98 -12.35 -9.02
CA VAL A 238 -25.49 -13.49 -8.25
C VAL A 238 -24.60 -13.76 -7.06
N ASN A 239 -25.00 -13.38 -5.85
CA ASN A 239 -24.22 -13.59 -4.63
C ASN A 239 -23.86 -15.08 -4.42
N GLY A 240 -22.66 -15.30 -3.90
CA GLY A 240 -22.12 -16.62 -3.62
C GLY A 240 -22.50 -16.98 -2.20
N LYS A 241 -22.48 -18.28 -1.87
CA LYS A 241 -22.72 -18.70 -0.49
C LYS A 241 -21.70 -18.03 0.43
N SER A 242 -22.20 -17.34 1.45
CA SER A 242 -21.42 -16.62 2.47
C SER A 242 -21.02 -17.50 3.65
N HIS A 243 -21.29 -18.81 3.55
CA HIS A 243 -21.04 -19.80 4.60
C HIS A 243 -20.48 -21.09 4.01
N GLY A 244 -19.52 -21.70 4.72
CA GLY A 244 -18.92 -22.99 4.40
C GLY A 244 -17.51 -22.89 3.79
N ALA A 245 -17.03 -24.00 3.23
CA ALA A 245 -15.68 -24.09 2.67
C ALA A 245 -15.47 -23.13 1.49
N ALA A 246 -14.33 -22.46 1.48
CA ALA A 246 -13.91 -21.48 0.49
C ALA A 246 -12.39 -21.58 0.22
N LEU A 247 -11.94 -20.88 -0.81
CA LEU A 247 -10.56 -20.80 -1.25
C LEU A 247 -10.16 -19.33 -1.30
N ALA A 248 -9.15 -18.94 -0.54
CA ALA A 248 -8.53 -17.63 -0.66
C ALA A 248 -7.29 -17.72 -1.56
N VAL A 249 -6.99 -16.66 -2.31
CA VAL A 249 -5.74 -16.54 -3.05
C VAL A 249 -4.96 -15.40 -2.46
N GLY A 250 -3.77 -15.68 -1.93
CA GLY A 250 -2.99 -14.70 -1.20
C GLY A 250 -1.52 -14.79 -1.50
N TYR A 251 -0.78 -13.84 -0.94
CA TYR A 251 0.67 -13.84 -0.88
C TYR A 251 1.09 -14.07 0.57
N GLY A 252 1.90 -15.10 0.79
CA GLY A 252 2.46 -15.37 2.12
C GLY A 252 3.31 -14.20 2.62
N GLY A 253 3.18 -13.87 3.90
CA GLY A 253 3.88 -12.77 4.56
C GLY A 253 3.29 -11.38 4.28
N LEU A 254 2.45 -11.21 3.26
CA LEU A 254 1.99 -9.89 2.84
C LEU A 254 1.07 -9.18 3.85
N GLY A 255 0.34 -9.95 4.67
CA GLY A 255 -0.48 -9.41 5.75
C GLY A 255 0.29 -9.03 7.02
N VAL A 256 1.60 -9.28 7.06
CA VAL A 256 2.50 -8.91 8.16
C VAL A 256 3.51 -7.91 7.63
N LYS A 257 3.55 -6.69 8.18
CA LYS A 257 4.34 -5.58 7.64
C LYS A 257 5.83 -5.93 7.54
N GLU A 258 6.34 -6.70 8.50
CA GLU A 258 7.74 -7.11 8.62
C GLU A 258 8.13 -8.19 7.61
N LEU A 259 7.15 -8.96 7.09
CA LEU A 259 7.37 -10.04 6.13
C LEU A 259 6.96 -9.66 4.70
N ALA A 260 6.34 -8.49 4.52
CA ALA A 260 5.79 -8.07 3.25
C ALA A 260 6.89 -7.73 2.23
N SER A 261 6.86 -8.43 1.10
CA SER A 261 7.82 -8.25 0.00
C SER A 261 7.13 -8.36 -1.36
N SER A 262 7.66 -7.65 -2.36
CA SER A 262 7.26 -7.80 -3.77
C SER A 262 7.56 -9.20 -4.34
N ASP A 263 8.49 -9.93 -3.72
CA ASP A 263 8.89 -11.26 -4.16
C ASP A 263 8.09 -12.39 -3.52
N ALA A 264 7.05 -12.07 -2.75
CA ALA A 264 6.18 -13.07 -2.14
C ALA A 264 5.58 -14.04 -3.18
N SER A 265 5.41 -15.30 -2.77
CA SER A 265 4.82 -16.34 -3.60
C SER A 265 3.30 -16.39 -3.44
N CYS A 266 2.59 -16.51 -4.56
CA CYS A 266 1.13 -16.66 -4.57
C CYS A 266 0.71 -18.12 -4.31
N SER A 267 -0.19 -18.31 -3.36
CA SER A 267 -0.76 -19.62 -3.02
C SER A 267 -2.29 -19.56 -2.97
N ILE A 268 -2.92 -20.72 -3.15
CA ILE A 268 -4.35 -20.91 -2.91
C ILE A 268 -4.45 -21.56 -1.53
N ILE A 269 -5.20 -20.95 -0.64
CA ILE A 269 -5.29 -21.33 0.76
C ILE A 269 -6.75 -21.72 1.06
N PRO A 270 -7.00 -22.93 1.58
CA PRO A 270 -8.33 -23.29 2.03
C PRO A 270 -8.72 -22.42 3.23
N THR A 271 -9.98 -21.99 3.27
CA THR A 271 -10.53 -21.21 4.38
C THR A 271 -12.01 -21.56 4.59
N THR A 272 -12.56 -21.20 5.73
CA THR A 272 -13.97 -21.38 6.04
C THR A 272 -14.63 -20.01 6.16
N LEU A 273 -15.82 -19.88 5.58
CA LEU A 273 -16.64 -18.69 5.71
C LEU A 273 -17.74 -18.91 6.75
N HIS A 274 -17.89 -17.91 7.62
CA HIS A 274 -18.93 -17.81 8.64
C HIS A 274 -19.57 -16.43 8.54
N ASP A 275 -20.73 -16.33 7.86
CA ASP A 275 -21.49 -15.08 7.70
C ASP A 275 -20.66 -13.89 7.19
N ASN A 276 -19.97 -14.09 6.06
CA ASN A 276 -19.02 -13.13 5.46
C ASN A 276 -17.76 -12.86 6.30
N ARG A 277 -17.51 -13.63 7.36
CA ARG A 277 -16.21 -13.65 8.04
C ARG A 277 -15.41 -14.87 7.60
N HIS A 278 -14.10 -14.82 7.77
CA HIS A 278 -13.21 -15.89 7.36
C HIS A 278 -12.17 -16.22 8.43
N ASP A 279 -11.69 -17.46 8.43
CA ASP A 279 -10.63 -17.93 9.33
C ASP A 279 -9.23 -17.85 8.71
N LEU A 280 -9.09 -17.17 7.57
CA LEU A 280 -7.79 -17.01 6.89
C LEU A 280 -6.78 -16.27 7.78
N PRO A 281 -5.63 -16.89 8.12
CA PRO A 281 -4.57 -16.21 8.86
C PRO A 281 -3.92 -15.11 8.02
N ALA A 282 -3.67 -13.95 8.62
CA ALA A 282 -3.05 -12.80 7.94
C ALA A 282 -1.66 -13.11 7.33
N VAL A 283 -0.92 -14.04 7.93
CA VAL A 283 0.37 -14.51 7.41
C VAL A 283 0.22 -15.24 6.06
N LEU A 284 -0.90 -15.93 5.84
CA LEU A 284 -1.13 -16.71 4.61
C LEU A 284 -1.79 -15.85 3.53
N GLY A 285 -2.69 -14.95 3.90
CA GLY A 285 -3.29 -13.99 2.99
C GLY A 285 -3.65 -12.70 3.70
N GLY A 286 -3.03 -11.60 3.27
CA GLY A 286 -3.33 -10.26 3.77
C GLY A 286 -4.61 -9.67 3.19
N ASP A 287 -4.91 -8.44 3.59
CA ASP A 287 -6.03 -7.66 3.08
C ASP A 287 -6.01 -7.53 1.55
N GLY A 288 -7.20 -7.57 0.96
CA GLY A 288 -7.43 -7.51 -0.49
C GLY A 288 -7.28 -8.86 -1.21
N SER A 289 -7.04 -9.95 -0.48
CA SER A 289 -6.97 -11.29 -1.06
C SER A 289 -8.35 -11.76 -1.55
N PRO A 290 -8.52 -12.22 -2.80
CA PRO A 290 -9.81 -12.67 -3.28
C PRO A 290 -10.18 -14.02 -2.68
N VAL A 291 -11.45 -14.14 -2.33
CA VAL A 291 -12.08 -15.35 -1.82
C VAL A 291 -13.00 -15.92 -2.89
N PHE A 292 -12.90 -17.22 -3.09
CA PHE A 292 -13.67 -18.01 -4.04
C PHE A 292 -14.41 -19.12 -3.30
N SER A 293 -15.53 -19.56 -3.85
CA SER A 293 -16.13 -20.84 -3.46
C SER A 293 -15.21 -22.00 -3.86
N THR A 294 -15.42 -23.18 -3.27
CA THR A 294 -14.73 -24.42 -3.70
C THR A 294 -14.93 -24.76 -5.17
N ARG A 295 -16.01 -24.25 -5.78
CA ARG A 295 -16.30 -24.38 -7.21
C ARG A 295 -15.63 -23.33 -8.08
N GLY A 296 -14.91 -22.36 -7.51
CA GLY A 296 -14.17 -21.33 -8.22
C GLY A 296 -14.96 -20.07 -8.60
N TYR A 297 -16.15 -19.87 -8.02
CA TYR A 297 -16.86 -18.58 -8.14
C TYR A 297 -16.31 -17.55 -7.16
N PHE A 298 -16.01 -16.35 -7.66
CA PHE A 298 -15.57 -15.23 -6.84
C PHE A 298 -16.67 -14.79 -5.86
N ILE A 299 -16.32 -14.64 -4.58
CA ILE A 299 -17.23 -14.25 -3.48
C ILE A 299 -16.99 -12.79 -3.08
N GLY A 300 -15.74 -12.38 -2.96
CA GLY A 300 -15.34 -11.06 -2.46
C GLY A 300 -13.84 -10.98 -2.19
N ILE A 301 -13.40 -9.93 -1.51
CA ILE A 301 -11.99 -9.77 -1.07
C ILE A 301 -11.90 -9.63 0.45
N THR A 302 -10.81 -10.07 1.05
CA THR A 302 -10.59 -10.01 2.50
C THR A 302 -10.31 -8.58 2.99
N LYS A 303 -10.76 -8.27 4.21
CA LYS A 303 -10.40 -7.09 4.99
C LYS A 303 -10.47 -7.46 6.47
N GLY A 304 -9.34 -7.54 7.15
CA GLY A 304 -9.27 -8.03 8.52
C GLY A 304 -9.78 -9.47 8.58
N ASN A 305 -10.89 -9.68 9.29
CA ASN A 305 -11.57 -10.99 9.35
C ASN A 305 -12.84 -11.06 8.47
N GLU A 306 -13.16 -9.99 7.74
CA GLU A 306 -14.38 -9.86 6.96
C GLU A 306 -14.12 -10.01 5.46
N VAL A 307 -15.14 -10.39 4.72
CA VAL A 307 -15.15 -10.43 3.27
C VAL A 307 -15.96 -9.26 2.74
N ILE A 308 -15.29 -8.35 2.04
CA ILE A 308 -15.95 -7.32 1.23
C ILE A 308 -16.63 -8.00 0.06
N THR A 309 -17.96 -7.97 0.09
CA THR A 309 -18.82 -8.66 -0.86
C THR A 309 -18.78 -8.02 -2.25
N ARG A 310 -19.17 -8.80 -3.27
CA ARG A 310 -19.29 -8.32 -4.65
C ARG A 310 -20.21 -7.12 -4.85
N SER A 311 -21.29 -7.00 -4.06
CA SER A 311 -22.18 -5.84 -4.12
C SER A 311 -21.43 -4.56 -3.74
N GLN A 312 -20.69 -4.58 -2.63
CA GLN A 312 -19.88 -3.44 -2.17
C GLN A 312 -18.77 -3.09 -3.19
N LEU A 313 -18.12 -4.10 -3.78
CA LEU A 313 -17.10 -3.89 -4.82
C LEU A 313 -17.70 -3.29 -6.10
N ARG A 314 -18.90 -3.70 -6.48
CA ARG A 314 -19.62 -3.13 -7.63
C ARG A 314 -19.98 -1.66 -7.39
N ASP A 315 -20.37 -1.30 -6.17
CA ASP A 315 -20.65 0.09 -5.83
C ASP A 315 -19.39 0.97 -5.90
N LEU A 316 -18.22 0.42 -5.54
CA LEU A 316 -16.93 1.09 -5.77
C LEU A 316 -16.66 1.30 -7.27
N LEU A 317 -16.89 0.28 -8.10
CA LEU A 317 -16.71 0.39 -9.57
C LEU A 317 -17.67 1.41 -10.20
N ARG A 318 -18.87 1.59 -9.66
CA ARG A 318 -19.84 2.60 -10.12
C ARG A 318 -19.43 4.02 -9.73
N LYS A 319 -18.73 4.19 -8.61
CA LYS A 319 -18.22 5.48 -8.12
C LYS A 319 -16.92 5.93 -8.80
N GLU A 320 -16.46 5.20 -9.82
CA GLU A 320 -15.34 5.60 -10.69
C GLU A 320 -15.62 7.00 -11.24
N LYS A 321 -14.88 8.01 -10.76
CA LYS A 321 -14.94 9.35 -11.35
C LYS A 321 -14.40 9.22 -12.76
N GLN A 322 -15.22 9.53 -13.76
CA GLN A 322 -14.72 9.65 -15.12
C GLN A 322 -13.67 10.78 -15.14
N PRO A 323 -12.56 10.59 -15.88
CA PRO A 323 -11.47 11.56 -15.93
C PRO A 323 -11.92 12.93 -16.43
#